data_AF-A0A820PNT0-F1
#
_entry.id   AF-A0A820PNT0-F1
#
_cell.length_a   1.000
_cell.length_b   1.000
_cell.length_c   1.000
_cell.angle_alpha   90.00
_cell.angle_beta   90.00
_cell.angle_gamma   90.00
#
_symmetry.space_group_name_H-M   'P 1'
#
loop_
_entity.id
_entity.type
_entity.pdbx_description
1 polymer ?
#
loop_
_entity_poly.entity_id
_entity_poly.type
_entity_poly.pdbx_seq_one_letter_code
_entity_poly.pdbx_strand_id
1 'polypeptide(L)'
;MSGNCYFCQLCINAPAYCSFDSLYTHINLGHGNDPSFKFRCELTPLCGSIYRTLPSYKSHIYKNHRELIVKSLDTVDTFSTSNDDSNNNFALSYADDYEFDHERTNNDNNENLQSTNEYDEEMEVDYPLFTKAILEHDDAPFDMRKFQKYYTGFLLELREQHLLSQNIIRSVTSNFSILFNIVLKIIKSTGSGANSATTAAVPIIKVEGIINQIIRTIEGAAKNEYQFIKSCKEFFQYEEPHKIELNESGDCGYIIPIKKSIQNFLNKPDVIDLLVKNINETILTTKKDKDLLLTYRDGTAAATNKSLEKNINSFLLQLYSDDVSVTNPIGPKKDEKKLSLFYYILDDLPPIIRSLLNSISLFGICLSKLLTNPSHRRIYFEAMINDLNELQTQGLTLSTGTGRLHFAFNLLAADNLAANDLGGFQKNFNNGYFCRMCNISYTYKSIPLTDISFLLRSEKSYENYLNQVLQSKNSIFGITRHSDFSNLIAFHPIRSLPFDIMHDFSEGKLHESTDA
;
A
#
# COMPACT_ATOMS: atom_id res chain seq x y z
N MET A 1 49.15 -21.29 2.01
CA MET A 1 48.43 -20.00 1.98
C MET A 1 47.67 -19.92 0.66
N SER A 2 46.47 -20.49 0.65
CA SER A 2 45.56 -20.55 -0.50
C SER A 2 44.26 -19.93 -0.02
N GLY A 3 44.01 -18.67 -0.39
CA GLY A 3 42.76 -17.99 -0.07
C GLY A 3 41.63 -18.65 -0.86
N ASN A 4 40.71 -19.30 -0.14
CA ASN A 4 39.49 -19.85 -0.71
C ASN A 4 38.64 -18.70 -1.25
N CYS A 5 38.68 -18.49 -2.58
CA CYS A 5 37.64 -17.73 -3.25
C CYS A 5 36.37 -18.58 -3.22
N TYR A 6 35.32 -18.10 -2.57
CA TYR A 6 34.00 -18.72 -2.62
C TYR A 6 33.45 -18.61 -4.05
N PHE A 7 33.14 -19.74 -4.68
CA PHE A 7 32.59 -19.79 -6.04
C PHE A 7 31.10 -20.09 -5.98
N CYS A 8 30.26 -19.10 -6.28
CA CYS A 8 28.82 -19.33 -6.43
C CYS A 8 28.54 -20.09 -7.74
N GLN A 9 28.00 -21.31 -7.62
CA GLN A 9 27.66 -22.14 -8.78
C GLN A 9 26.59 -21.53 -9.68
N LEU A 10 25.74 -20.65 -9.15
CA LEU A 10 24.76 -19.91 -9.96
C LEU A 10 25.45 -18.81 -10.77
N CYS A 11 26.35 -18.04 -10.17
CA CYS A 11 27.15 -17.00 -10.86
C CYS A 11 28.02 -17.54 -12.00
N ILE A 12 28.48 -18.80 -11.92
CA ILE A 12 29.26 -19.48 -12.97
C ILE A 12 28.37 -19.85 -14.17
N ASN A 13 27.08 -20.15 -13.91
CA ASN A 13 26.12 -20.47 -14.95
C ASN A 13 25.27 -19.24 -15.29
N ALA A 14 25.88 -18.23 -15.92
CA ALA A 14 25.14 -17.08 -16.46
C ALA A 14 23.88 -17.44 -17.28
N PRO A 15 23.83 -18.55 -18.04
CA PRO A 15 22.60 -18.98 -18.74
C PRO A 15 21.44 -19.41 -17.82
N ALA A 16 21.69 -19.66 -16.53
CA ALA A 16 20.65 -19.98 -15.55
C ALA A 16 19.80 -18.74 -15.15
N TYR A 17 20.26 -17.53 -15.52
CA TYR A 17 19.52 -16.29 -15.30
C TYR A 17 18.93 -15.80 -16.62
N CYS A 18 17.60 -15.74 -16.68
CA CYS A 18 16.88 -15.29 -17.88
C CYS A 18 17.06 -13.78 -18.18
N SER A 19 17.58 -12.99 -17.24
CA SER A 19 17.88 -11.56 -17.43
C SER A 19 19.09 -11.10 -16.63
N PHE A 20 19.76 -10.05 -17.12
CA PHE A 20 20.86 -9.39 -16.41
C PHE A 20 20.41 -8.85 -15.06
N ASP A 21 19.19 -8.33 -14.94
CA ASP A 21 18.67 -7.82 -13.67
C ASP A 21 18.54 -8.92 -12.61
N SER A 22 18.20 -10.14 -13.03
CA SER A 22 18.15 -11.30 -12.13
C SER A 22 19.55 -11.68 -11.63
N LEU A 23 20.53 -11.70 -12.54
CA LEU A 23 21.94 -11.95 -12.18
C LEU A 23 22.50 -10.83 -11.29
N TYR A 24 22.23 -9.56 -11.62
CA TYR A 24 22.68 -8.41 -10.86
C TYR A 24 22.08 -8.38 -9.46
N THR A 25 20.78 -8.67 -9.34
CA THR A 25 20.08 -8.77 -8.05
C THR A 25 20.66 -9.89 -7.21
N HIS A 26 20.92 -11.05 -7.80
CA HIS A 26 21.58 -12.15 -7.11
C HIS A 26 22.98 -11.77 -6.60
N ILE A 27 23.81 -11.16 -7.45
CA ILE A 27 25.17 -10.75 -7.05
C ILE A 27 25.10 -9.67 -5.97
N ASN A 28 24.17 -8.72 -6.07
CA ASN A 28 24.01 -7.67 -5.07
C ASN A 28 23.57 -8.24 -3.71
N LEU A 29 22.59 -9.14 -3.70
CA LEU A 29 22.05 -9.73 -2.47
C LEU A 29 22.98 -10.80 -1.87
N GLY A 30 23.58 -11.64 -2.72
CA GLY A 30 24.39 -12.79 -2.29
C GLY A 30 25.88 -12.46 -2.09
N HIS A 31 26.40 -11.43 -2.78
CA HIS A 31 27.84 -11.13 -2.80
C HIS A 31 28.16 -9.64 -2.60
N GLY A 32 27.17 -8.75 -2.50
CA GLY A 32 27.39 -7.30 -2.39
C GLY A 32 28.22 -6.88 -1.17
N ASN A 33 28.21 -7.71 -0.11
CA ASN A 33 28.94 -7.47 1.13
C ASN A 33 30.21 -8.33 1.28
N ASP A 34 30.64 -9.07 0.26
CA ASP A 34 31.87 -9.87 0.33
C ASP A 34 33.11 -8.96 0.37
N PRO A 35 33.91 -8.97 1.46
CA PRO A 35 35.09 -8.11 1.60
C PRO A 35 36.19 -8.42 0.58
N SER A 36 36.09 -9.54 -0.16
CA SER A 36 37.02 -9.99 -1.19
C SER A 36 36.36 -10.15 -2.57
N PHE A 37 35.28 -9.41 -2.82
CA PHE A 37 34.52 -9.46 -4.08
C PHE A 37 35.42 -9.42 -5.32
N LYS A 38 35.41 -10.52 -6.08
CA LYS A 38 36.06 -10.63 -7.39
C LYS A 38 35.12 -11.36 -8.33
N PHE A 39 34.68 -10.66 -9.37
CA PHE A 39 33.74 -11.20 -10.34
C PHE A 39 34.36 -11.19 -11.74
N ARG A 40 34.34 -12.33 -12.41
CA ARG A 40 34.80 -12.47 -13.80
C ARG A 40 33.60 -12.47 -14.74
N CYS A 41 33.59 -11.58 -15.72
CA CYS A 41 32.56 -11.52 -16.74
C CYS A 41 32.73 -12.68 -17.72
N GLU A 42 31.77 -13.61 -17.72
CA GLU A 42 31.72 -14.75 -18.64
C GLU A 42 30.47 -14.74 -19.53
N LEU A 43 29.79 -13.58 -19.64
CA LEU A 43 28.58 -13.42 -20.46
C LEU A 43 28.81 -13.68 -21.95
N THR A 44 30.05 -13.50 -22.42
CA THR A 44 30.49 -13.95 -23.74
C THR A 44 31.81 -14.70 -23.61
N PRO A 45 32.08 -15.70 -24.47
CA PRO A 45 33.31 -16.49 -24.41
C PRO A 45 34.61 -15.66 -24.51
N LEU A 46 34.52 -14.43 -25.03
CA LEU A 46 35.65 -13.55 -25.30
C LEU A 46 35.83 -12.43 -24.27
N CYS A 47 34.91 -12.24 -23.30
CA CYS A 47 35.01 -11.10 -22.38
C CYS A 47 36.06 -11.30 -21.28
N GLY A 48 35.85 -12.26 -20.39
CA GLY A 48 36.81 -12.68 -19.36
C GLY A 48 37.29 -11.61 -18.36
N SER A 49 36.75 -10.38 -18.41
CA SER A 49 37.19 -9.24 -17.61
C SER A 49 36.87 -9.41 -16.13
N ILE A 50 37.78 -9.00 -15.23
CA ILE A 50 37.64 -9.21 -13.77
C ILE A 50 37.40 -7.87 -13.06
N TYR A 51 36.38 -7.84 -12.20
CA TYR A 51 35.95 -6.68 -11.43
C TYR A 51 36.06 -6.94 -9.94
N ARG A 52 36.47 -5.92 -9.19
CA ARG A 52 36.62 -5.99 -7.73
C ARG A 52 35.51 -5.26 -6.96
N THR A 53 34.59 -4.63 -7.68
CA THR A 53 33.41 -3.97 -7.12
C THR A 53 32.22 -4.19 -8.03
N LEU A 54 31.02 -4.27 -7.45
CA LEU A 54 29.77 -4.47 -8.17
C LEU A 54 29.42 -3.28 -9.11
N PRO A 55 29.63 -2.01 -8.73
CA PRO A 55 29.37 -0.88 -9.64
C PRO A 55 30.26 -0.90 -10.89
N SER A 56 31.53 -1.30 -10.76
CA SER A 56 32.44 -1.42 -11.91
C SER A 56 32.02 -2.56 -12.85
N TYR A 57 31.56 -3.67 -12.28
CA TYR A 57 30.96 -4.75 -13.07
C TYR A 57 29.71 -4.28 -13.81
N LYS A 58 28.78 -3.59 -13.12
CA LYS A 58 27.57 -3.01 -13.73
C LYS A 58 27.93 -2.12 -14.92
N SER A 59 28.83 -1.16 -14.72
CA SER A 59 29.24 -0.21 -15.77
C SER A 59 29.84 -0.92 -16.99
N HIS A 60 30.60 -1.99 -16.79
CA HIS A 60 31.14 -2.79 -17.88
C HIS A 60 30.04 -3.46 -18.72
N ILE A 61 29.03 -4.04 -18.07
CA ILE A 61 27.92 -4.71 -18.78
C ILE A 61 27.13 -3.73 -19.64
N TYR A 62 26.76 -2.56 -19.11
CA TYR A 62 26.07 -1.53 -19.89
C TYR A 62 26.88 -0.98 -21.07
N LYS A 63 28.21 -1.05 -21.00
CA LYS A 63 29.11 -0.54 -22.05
C LYS A 63 29.46 -1.58 -23.12
N ASN A 64 29.62 -2.85 -22.74
CA ASN A 64 30.21 -3.88 -23.62
C ASN A 64 29.29 -5.08 -23.89
N HIS A 65 28.17 -5.18 -23.17
CA HIS A 65 27.20 -6.28 -23.28
C HIS A 65 25.75 -5.77 -23.32
N ARG A 66 25.54 -4.53 -23.80
CA ARG A 66 24.24 -3.85 -23.83
C ARG A 66 23.21 -4.66 -24.63
N GLU A 67 23.65 -5.34 -25.67
CA GLU A 67 22.88 -6.22 -26.55
C GLU A 67 22.29 -7.45 -25.83
N LEU A 68 22.89 -7.90 -24.72
CA LEU A 68 22.37 -9.01 -23.91
C LEU A 68 21.31 -8.54 -22.90
N ILE A 69 21.29 -7.25 -22.56
CA ILE A 69 20.29 -6.65 -21.68
C ILE A 69 18.97 -6.48 -22.44
N VAL A 70 19.05 -6.00 -23.69
CA VAL A 70 17.88 -5.72 -24.53
C VAL A 70 17.14 -7.02 -24.92
N LYS A 71 17.87 -8.10 -25.22
CA LYS A 71 17.25 -9.41 -25.56
C LYS A 71 16.42 -10.04 -24.44
N SER A 72 16.55 -9.63 -23.18
CA SER A 72 15.74 -10.15 -22.08
C SER A 72 14.33 -9.53 -22.00
N LEU A 73 14.08 -8.47 -22.78
CA LEU A 73 12.78 -7.81 -22.88
C LEU A 73 11.95 -8.31 -24.09
N ASP A 74 12.60 -8.89 -25.10
CA ASP A 74 11.95 -9.29 -26.38
C ASP A 74 11.32 -10.69 -26.38
N THR A 75 11.33 -11.44 -25.26
CA THR A 75 10.67 -12.77 -25.17
C THR A 75 9.23 -12.73 -24.66
N VAL A 76 8.65 -11.54 -24.50
CA VAL A 76 7.20 -11.37 -24.30
C VAL A 76 6.69 -10.54 -25.47
N ASP A 77 5.89 -11.18 -26.32
CA ASP A 77 5.12 -10.64 -27.44
C ASP A 77 5.79 -10.49 -28.82
N THR A 78 5.84 -11.61 -29.55
CA THR A 78 5.57 -11.60 -31.00
C THR A 78 4.09 -11.25 -31.24
N PHE A 79 3.81 -10.02 -31.65
CA PHE A 79 3.35 -9.71 -33.02
C PHE A 79 3.34 -8.19 -33.25
N SER A 80 4.41 -7.73 -33.92
CA SER A 80 4.46 -6.70 -34.97
C SER A 80 3.93 -5.28 -34.70
N THR A 81 4.65 -4.18 -34.98
CA THR A 81 5.96 -3.96 -35.63
C THR A 81 6.31 -2.47 -35.49
N SER A 82 7.56 -2.22 -35.05
CA SER A 82 8.53 -1.23 -35.55
C SER A 82 8.12 0.24 -35.77
N ASN A 83 8.69 1.16 -34.99
CA ASN A 83 9.94 1.84 -35.36
C ASN A 83 10.50 2.70 -34.21
N ASP A 84 11.83 2.66 -34.10
CA ASP A 84 12.72 3.49 -33.28
C ASP A 84 12.53 4.99 -33.56
N ASP A 85 12.61 5.87 -32.56
CA ASP A 85 13.89 6.47 -32.14
C ASP A 85 13.77 7.45 -30.95
N SER A 86 14.90 7.57 -30.26
CA SER A 86 15.18 8.25 -28.98
C SER A 86 14.90 9.76 -28.87
N ASN A 87 14.50 10.27 -27.68
CA ASN A 87 15.41 10.98 -26.75
C ASN A 87 14.78 11.64 -25.49
N ASN A 88 15.53 11.48 -24.40
CA ASN A 88 15.87 12.44 -23.33
C ASN A 88 15.07 12.61 -22.01
N ASN A 89 15.86 12.34 -20.96
CA ASN A 89 16.09 13.13 -19.75
C ASN A 89 15.05 13.15 -18.62
N PHE A 90 15.36 12.38 -17.56
CA PHE A 90 15.33 12.95 -16.22
C PHE A 90 16.55 12.49 -15.42
N ALA A 91 17.52 13.39 -15.29
CA ALA A 91 18.63 13.26 -14.35
C ALA A 91 18.10 13.55 -12.94
N LEU A 92 18.32 12.63 -12.01
CA LEU A 92 18.27 12.91 -10.57
C LEU A 92 19.68 12.73 -10.01
N SER A 93 20.24 13.87 -9.63
CA SER A 93 21.51 14.04 -8.95
C SER A 93 21.51 13.36 -7.59
N TYR A 94 22.49 12.49 -7.34
CA TYR A 94 23.07 12.32 -6.01
C TYR A 94 24.51 12.81 -6.07
N ALA A 95 24.75 13.91 -5.36
CA ALA A 95 26.08 14.34 -4.98
C ALA A 95 26.57 13.41 -3.87
N ASP A 96 27.76 12.85 -4.03
CA ASP A 96 28.64 12.53 -2.92
C ASP A 96 30.07 12.82 -3.35
N ASP A 97 30.70 13.69 -2.57
CA ASP A 97 32.06 14.16 -2.69
C ASP A 97 33.05 13.00 -2.54
N TYR A 98 33.83 12.74 -3.58
CA TYR A 98 35.16 12.15 -3.45
C TYR A 98 36.11 12.90 -4.37
N GLU A 99 36.95 13.73 -3.77
CA GLU A 99 38.13 14.30 -4.39
C GLU A 99 39.07 13.17 -4.85
N PHE A 100 39.33 13.10 -6.16
CA PHE A 100 40.64 12.68 -6.63
C PHE A 100 41.04 13.49 -7.87
N ASP A 101 42.27 13.98 -7.80
CA ASP A 101 42.84 15.06 -8.59
C ASP A 101 43.27 14.64 -10.00
N HIS A 102 43.31 15.67 -10.88
CA HIS A 102 44.02 15.78 -12.16
C HIS A 102 43.58 14.87 -13.33
N GLU A 103 43.39 15.34 -14.57
CA GLU A 103 44.09 16.40 -15.29
C GLU A 103 43.23 16.90 -16.48
N ARG A 104 43.18 18.22 -16.69
CA ARG A 104 42.58 18.86 -17.87
C ARG A 104 43.42 18.57 -19.11
N THR A 105 42.77 18.30 -20.24
CA THR A 105 43.19 18.88 -21.52
C THR A 105 41.98 19.35 -22.33
N ASN A 106 42.06 20.61 -22.72
CA ASN A 106 41.16 21.32 -23.63
C ASN A 106 41.20 20.70 -25.03
N ASN A 107 40.10 20.84 -25.76
CA ASN A 107 40.04 21.40 -27.12
C ASN A 107 38.60 21.24 -27.63
N ASP A 108 37.84 22.31 -27.77
CA ASP A 108 37.88 23.33 -28.84
C ASP A 108 36.87 23.00 -29.95
N ASN A 109 36.07 24.03 -30.22
CA ASN A 109 35.61 24.46 -31.53
C ASN A 109 34.41 23.77 -32.19
N ASN A 110 33.34 24.57 -32.18
CA ASN A 110 32.69 25.13 -33.36
C ASN A 110 31.74 24.29 -34.21
N GLU A 111 30.55 24.87 -34.29
CA GLU A 111 29.91 25.36 -35.52
C GLU A 111 28.80 24.52 -36.17
N ASN A 112 27.77 25.30 -36.53
CA ASN A 112 26.82 25.13 -37.61
C ASN A 112 25.55 24.29 -37.37
N LEU A 113 24.53 25.03 -36.90
CA LEU A 113 23.29 25.33 -37.66
C LEU A 113 22.92 24.33 -38.78
N GLN A 114 21.77 23.67 -38.64
CA GLN A 114 20.71 23.74 -39.66
C GLN A 114 19.38 23.18 -39.15
N SER A 115 18.34 23.98 -39.35
CA SER A 115 16.94 23.61 -39.10
C SER A 115 16.44 22.61 -40.13
N THR A 116 15.74 21.58 -39.68
CA THR A 116 14.74 20.87 -40.49
C THR A 116 13.48 20.70 -39.65
N ASN A 117 12.40 21.35 -40.09
CA ASN A 117 11.04 21.13 -39.61
C ASN A 117 10.60 19.73 -40.04
N GLU A 118 10.31 18.84 -39.09
CA GLU A 118 9.57 17.61 -39.34
C GLU A 118 8.43 17.47 -38.30
N TYR A 119 7.22 17.68 -38.82
CA TYR A 119 5.90 17.17 -38.45
C TYR A 119 5.65 16.65 -37.01
N ASP A 120 4.73 17.35 -36.33
CA ASP A 120 4.11 16.97 -35.05
C ASP A 120 3.50 15.55 -35.10
N GLU A 121 4.07 14.60 -34.36
CA GLU A 121 3.33 13.44 -33.86
C GLU A 121 2.44 13.92 -32.70
N GLU A 122 1.12 13.69 -32.79
CA GLU A 122 0.19 13.94 -31.70
C GLU A 122 0.59 13.08 -30.49
N MET A 123 1.29 13.71 -29.53
CA MET A 123 1.71 13.10 -28.28
C MET A 123 0.46 12.59 -27.53
N GLU A 124 0.31 11.28 -27.42
CA GLU A 124 -0.81 10.65 -26.71
C GLU A 124 -0.74 11.06 -25.23
N VAL A 125 -1.70 11.89 -24.80
CA VAL A 125 -1.72 12.40 -23.42
C VAL A 125 -2.16 11.26 -22.50
N ASP A 126 -1.25 10.77 -21.66
CA ASP A 126 -1.57 9.77 -20.64
C ASP A 126 -2.50 10.39 -19.59
N TYR A 127 -3.80 10.14 -19.74
CA TYR A 127 -4.81 10.63 -18.81
C TYR A 127 -4.83 9.80 -17.52
N PRO A 128 -4.99 10.43 -16.35
CA PRO A 128 -5.20 9.70 -15.10
C PRO A 128 -6.30 8.63 -15.24
N LEU A 129 -6.11 7.48 -14.59
CA LEU A 129 -7.00 6.30 -14.65
C LEU A 129 -8.50 6.64 -14.47
N PHE A 130 -8.80 7.63 -13.63
CA PHE A 130 -10.16 8.10 -13.40
C PHE A 130 -10.76 8.83 -14.61
N THR A 131 -9.96 9.63 -15.31
CA THR A 131 -10.32 10.36 -16.53
C THR A 131 -10.55 9.40 -17.68
N LYS A 132 -9.68 8.40 -17.81
CA LYS A 132 -9.79 7.32 -18.81
C LYS A 132 -11.10 6.52 -18.66
N ALA A 133 -11.43 6.09 -17.44
CA ALA A 133 -12.65 5.34 -17.14
C ALA A 133 -13.96 6.11 -17.41
N ILE A 134 -13.96 7.45 -17.37
CA ILE A 134 -15.15 8.27 -17.66
C ILE A 134 -15.34 8.50 -19.16
N LEU A 135 -14.24 8.56 -19.92
CA LEU A 135 -14.26 8.78 -21.37
C LEU A 135 -14.50 7.50 -22.17
N GLU A 136 -14.11 6.33 -21.64
CA GLU A 136 -14.08 5.07 -22.40
C GLU A 136 -15.38 4.23 -22.34
N HIS A 137 -16.37 4.58 -21.51
CA HIS A 137 -17.44 3.62 -21.16
C HIS A 137 -18.90 4.09 -21.23
N ASP A 138 -19.25 5.10 -22.04
CA ASP A 138 -20.68 5.38 -22.22
C ASP A 138 -21.02 6.05 -23.56
N ASP A 139 -21.61 5.29 -24.49
CA ASP A 139 -22.28 5.84 -25.69
C ASP A 139 -23.52 6.68 -25.32
N ALA A 140 -23.95 6.67 -24.05
CA ALA A 140 -25.05 7.49 -23.58
C ALA A 140 -24.67 8.98 -23.50
N PRO A 141 -25.60 9.91 -23.83
CA PRO A 141 -25.33 11.34 -23.83
C PRO A 141 -24.66 11.82 -22.53
N PHE A 142 -23.63 12.65 -22.66
CA PHE A 142 -22.96 13.25 -21.52
C PHE A 142 -23.85 14.35 -20.93
N ASP A 143 -24.41 14.10 -19.75
CA ASP A 143 -25.29 15.04 -19.05
C ASP A 143 -24.54 15.86 -17.98
N MET A 144 -25.24 16.84 -17.39
CA MET A 144 -24.65 17.69 -16.35
C MET A 144 -24.28 16.91 -15.08
N ARG A 145 -24.92 15.77 -14.83
CA ARG A 145 -24.66 14.95 -13.66
C ARG A 145 -23.34 14.17 -13.82
N LYS A 146 -23.09 13.61 -15.01
CA LYS A 146 -21.79 13.03 -15.39
C LYS A 146 -20.68 14.07 -15.31
N PHE A 147 -20.92 15.29 -15.81
CA PHE A 147 -19.97 16.41 -15.67
C PHE A 147 -19.65 16.70 -14.20
N GLN A 148 -20.67 16.83 -13.33
CA GLN A 148 -20.46 17.12 -11.92
C GLN A 148 -19.67 16.00 -11.22
N LYS A 149 -19.97 14.73 -11.53
CA LYS A 149 -19.21 13.57 -11.04
C LYS A 149 -17.75 13.65 -11.48
N TYR A 150 -17.49 13.91 -12.75
CA TYR A 150 -16.13 14.07 -13.28
C TYR A 150 -15.38 15.19 -12.55
N TYR A 151 -15.98 16.37 -12.46
CA TYR A 151 -15.35 17.51 -11.81
C TYR A 151 -15.09 17.26 -10.32
N THR A 152 -16.00 16.56 -9.63
CA THR A 152 -15.78 16.18 -8.22
C THR A 152 -14.58 15.24 -8.09
N GLY A 153 -14.42 14.28 -9.02
CA GLY A 153 -13.25 13.40 -9.05
C GLY A 153 -11.95 14.13 -9.35
N PHE A 154 -11.98 15.10 -10.29
CA PHE A 154 -10.86 16.00 -10.53
C PHE A 154 -10.46 16.79 -9.27
N LEU A 155 -11.43 17.34 -8.53
CA LEU A 155 -11.16 18.02 -7.26
C LEU A 155 -10.55 17.07 -6.22
N LEU A 156 -11.03 15.82 -6.17
CA LEU A 156 -10.50 14.79 -5.26
C LEU A 156 -9.04 14.45 -5.61
N GLU A 157 -8.70 14.34 -6.88
CA GLU A 157 -7.34 14.11 -7.36
C GLU A 157 -6.40 15.27 -6.99
N LEU A 158 -6.80 16.52 -7.28
CA LEU A 158 -6.04 17.71 -6.89
C LEU A 158 -5.75 17.76 -5.39
N ARG A 159 -6.70 17.33 -4.58
CA ARG A 159 -6.60 17.40 -3.12
C ARG A 159 -5.80 16.25 -2.53
N GLU A 160 -6.12 15.02 -2.91
CA GLU A 160 -5.61 13.82 -2.22
C GLU A 160 -4.36 13.26 -2.88
N GLN A 161 -4.19 13.43 -4.20
CA GLN A 161 -2.97 12.99 -4.90
C GLN A 161 -1.94 14.11 -5.01
N HIS A 162 -2.38 15.33 -5.34
CA HIS A 162 -1.48 16.47 -5.49
C HIS A 162 -1.36 17.34 -4.23
N LEU A 163 -2.07 17.00 -3.15
CA LEU A 163 -1.99 17.66 -1.84
C LEU A 163 -2.19 19.19 -1.91
N LEU A 164 -3.00 19.66 -2.87
CA LEU A 164 -3.21 21.08 -3.06
C LEU A 164 -4.15 21.65 -1.99
N SER A 165 -3.77 22.80 -1.44
CA SER A 165 -4.62 23.49 -0.47
C SER A 165 -5.95 23.95 -1.09
N GLN A 166 -6.98 24.11 -0.26
CA GLN A 166 -8.29 24.61 -0.70
C GLN A 166 -8.21 25.96 -1.43
N ASN A 167 -7.24 26.82 -1.06
CA ASN A 167 -7.04 28.11 -1.73
C ASN A 167 -6.55 27.94 -3.17
N ILE A 168 -5.65 26.98 -3.40
CA ILE A 168 -5.14 26.66 -4.74
C ILE A 168 -6.27 26.04 -5.58
N ILE A 169 -7.01 25.09 -5.02
CA ILE A 169 -8.14 24.44 -5.71
C ILE A 169 -9.20 25.47 -6.14
N ARG A 170 -9.51 26.43 -5.27
CA ARG A 170 -10.41 27.55 -5.60
C ARG A 170 -9.86 28.42 -6.72
N SER A 171 -8.56 28.73 -6.70
CA SER A 171 -7.89 29.48 -7.77
C SER A 171 -7.97 28.76 -9.12
N VAL A 172 -7.66 27.45 -9.14
CA VAL A 172 -7.78 26.59 -10.34
C VAL A 172 -9.23 26.61 -10.86
N THR A 173 -10.20 26.43 -9.98
CA THR A 173 -11.63 26.49 -10.35
C THR A 173 -12.02 27.85 -10.93
N SER A 174 -11.59 28.95 -10.30
CA SER A 174 -11.87 30.30 -10.79
C SER A 174 -11.25 30.57 -12.16
N ASN A 175 -10.04 30.04 -12.44
CA ASN A 175 -9.43 30.14 -13.76
C ASN A 175 -10.24 29.37 -14.81
N PHE A 176 -10.76 28.17 -14.50
CA PHE A 176 -11.70 27.48 -15.39
C PHE A 176 -12.96 28.31 -15.65
N SER A 177 -13.57 28.91 -14.62
CA SER A 177 -14.72 29.81 -14.79
C SER A 177 -14.39 30.98 -15.72
N ILE A 178 -13.21 31.59 -15.59
CA ILE A 178 -12.77 32.69 -16.46
C ILE A 178 -12.62 32.21 -17.91
N LEU A 179 -11.99 31.05 -18.13
CA LEU A 179 -11.82 30.46 -19.46
C LEU A 179 -13.18 30.19 -20.12
N PHE A 180 -14.13 29.60 -19.40
CA PHE A 180 -15.50 29.40 -19.89
C PHE A 180 -16.20 30.72 -20.24
N ASN A 181 -16.01 31.77 -19.43
CA ASN A 181 -16.52 33.10 -19.74
C ASN A 181 -15.88 33.72 -20.99
N ILE A 182 -14.58 33.49 -21.24
CA ILE A 182 -13.90 33.91 -22.47
C ILE A 182 -14.49 33.18 -23.68
N VAL A 183 -14.65 31.86 -23.59
CA VAL A 183 -15.30 31.04 -24.64
C VAL A 183 -16.70 31.57 -24.95
N LEU A 184 -17.50 31.90 -23.92
CA LEU A 184 -18.82 32.51 -24.12
C LEU A 184 -18.75 33.84 -24.86
N LYS A 185 -17.78 34.71 -24.56
CA LYS A 185 -17.59 35.98 -25.27
C LYS A 185 -17.23 35.75 -26.75
N ILE A 186 -16.40 34.75 -27.05
CA ILE A 186 -16.02 34.38 -28.42
C ILE A 186 -17.23 33.87 -29.22
N ILE A 187 -18.06 33.03 -28.61
CA ILE A 187 -19.28 32.50 -29.26
C ILE A 187 -20.27 33.63 -29.55
N LYS A 188 -20.44 34.58 -28.62
CA LYS A 188 -21.30 35.75 -28.82
C LYS A 188 -20.80 36.68 -29.91
N SER A 189 -19.48 36.92 -30.00
CA SER A 189 -18.91 37.79 -31.03
C SER A 189 -18.99 37.18 -32.43
N THR A 190 -18.81 35.86 -32.57
CA THR A 190 -18.95 35.15 -33.84
C THR A 190 -20.41 35.03 -34.31
N GLY A 191 -21.37 34.91 -33.39
CA GLY A 191 -22.80 34.88 -33.71
C GLY A 191 -23.44 36.24 -34.08
N SER A 192 -22.80 37.35 -33.74
CA SER A 192 -23.34 38.71 -33.97
C SER A 192 -23.14 39.24 -35.40
N GLY A 193 -22.39 38.52 -36.26
CA GLY A 193 -22.15 38.90 -37.66
C GLY A 193 -23.20 38.38 -38.65
N ALA A 194 -24.12 37.52 -38.24
CA ALA A 194 -25.13 36.92 -39.11
C ALA A 194 -26.48 37.64 -38.98
N ASN A 195 -26.74 38.57 -39.90
CA ASN A 195 -28.07 39.16 -40.12
C ASN A 195 -29.07 38.11 -40.63
N SER A 196 -29.53 37.20 -39.77
CA SER A 196 -30.78 36.47 -39.99
C SER A 196 -31.46 36.20 -38.65
N ALA A 197 -32.55 36.93 -38.44
CA ALA A 197 -33.36 36.83 -37.25
C ALA A 197 -34.03 35.43 -37.18
N THR A 198 -34.06 34.90 -35.95
CA THR A 198 -34.89 33.78 -35.44
C THR A 198 -34.27 32.37 -35.32
N THR A 199 -33.35 31.92 -36.18
CA THR A 199 -32.77 30.55 -36.06
C THR A 199 -31.40 30.47 -35.39
N ALA A 200 -30.51 31.46 -35.55
CA ALA A 200 -29.16 31.43 -34.95
C ALA A 200 -29.11 31.87 -33.47
N ALA A 201 -30.09 32.67 -33.02
CA ALA A 201 -30.14 33.17 -31.64
C ALA A 201 -30.54 32.09 -30.60
N VAL A 202 -31.43 31.16 -30.98
CA VAL A 202 -31.89 30.08 -30.08
C VAL A 202 -30.76 29.10 -29.70
N PRO A 203 -29.89 28.65 -30.62
CA PRO A 203 -28.68 27.88 -30.29
C PRO A 203 -27.72 28.61 -29.35
N ILE A 204 -27.45 29.90 -29.58
CA ILE A 204 -26.52 30.67 -28.74
C ILE A 204 -27.05 30.81 -27.31
N ILE A 205 -28.33 31.09 -27.13
CA ILE A 205 -28.96 31.16 -25.79
C ILE A 205 -28.87 29.81 -25.07
N LYS A 206 -29.06 28.69 -25.78
CA LYS A 206 -28.93 27.34 -25.20
C LYS A 206 -27.48 27.06 -24.76
N VAL A 207 -26.49 27.39 -25.60
CA VAL A 207 -25.07 27.23 -25.25
C VAL A 207 -24.68 28.09 -24.07
N GLU A 208 -25.16 29.34 -24.02
CA GLU A 208 -24.97 30.23 -22.88
C GLU A 208 -25.55 29.64 -21.59
N GLY A 209 -26.77 29.09 -21.66
CA GLY A 209 -27.39 28.39 -20.53
C GLY A 209 -26.53 27.24 -20.01
N ILE A 210 -26.00 26.40 -20.92
CA ILE A 210 -25.16 25.24 -20.57
C ILE A 210 -23.85 25.70 -19.91
N ILE A 211 -23.13 26.66 -20.50
CA ILE A 211 -21.84 27.09 -19.93
C ILE A 211 -22.05 27.80 -18.58
N ASN A 212 -23.10 28.62 -18.44
CA ASN A 212 -23.43 29.22 -17.15
C ASN A 212 -23.77 28.15 -16.10
N GLN A 213 -24.42 27.06 -16.50
CA GLN A 213 -24.68 25.93 -15.62
C GLN A 213 -23.37 25.20 -15.23
N ILE A 214 -22.44 24.99 -16.17
CA ILE A 214 -21.11 24.43 -15.92
C ILE A 214 -20.36 25.28 -14.89
N ILE A 215 -20.26 26.60 -15.11
CA ILE A 215 -19.58 27.55 -14.21
C ILE A 215 -20.15 27.44 -12.79
N ARG A 216 -21.49 27.48 -12.66
CA ARG A 216 -22.15 27.35 -11.34
C ARG A 216 -21.84 26.02 -10.67
N THR A 217 -21.78 24.93 -11.42
CA THR A 217 -21.48 23.59 -10.92
C THR A 217 -20.04 23.52 -10.39
N ILE A 218 -19.05 23.97 -11.16
CA ILE A 218 -17.64 23.90 -10.75
C ILE A 218 -17.35 24.81 -9.55
N GLU A 219 -17.89 26.03 -9.55
CA GLU A 219 -17.74 26.97 -8.44
C GLU A 219 -18.45 26.50 -7.18
N GLY A 220 -19.63 25.88 -7.35
CA GLY A 220 -20.39 25.29 -6.26
C GLY A 220 -19.62 24.18 -5.56
N ALA A 221 -19.08 23.22 -6.33
CA ALA A 221 -18.35 22.07 -5.80
C ALA A 221 -17.07 22.47 -5.06
N ALA A 222 -16.31 23.45 -5.57
CA ALA A 222 -15.05 23.90 -4.97
C ALA A 222 -15.20 25.00 -3.90
N LYS A 223 -16.43 25.45 -3.60
CA LYS A 223 -16.69 26.63 -2.77
C LYS A 223 -16.07 26.52 -1.37
N ASN A 224 -16.29 25.40 -0.71
CA ASN A 224 -15.82 25.10 0.63
C ASN A 224 -15.87 23.59 0.90
N GLU A 225 -15.30 23.19 2.04
CA GLU A 225 -15.24 21.79 2.49
C GLU A 225 -16.60 21.10 2.45
N TYR A 226 -17.64 21.78 2.94
CA TYR A 226 -18.98 21.22 3.00
C TYR A 226 -19.54 20.85 1.62
N GLN A 227 -19.39 21.74 0.62
CA GLN A 227 -19.90 21.46 -0.74
C GLN A 227 -19.09 20.36 -1.43
N PHE A 228 -17.79 20.32 -1.21
CA PHE A 228 -16.92 19.28 -1.73
C PHE A 228 -17.32 17.91 -1.16
N ILE A 229 -17.37 17.79 0.17
CA ILE A 229 -17.76 16.54 0.86
C ILE A 229 -19.18 16.13 0.49
N LYS A 230 -20.12 17.07 0.35
CA LYS A 230 -21.47 16.79 -0.14
C LYS A 230 -21.45 16.15 -1.54
N SER A 231 -20.61 16.65 -2.44
CA SER A 231 -20.45 16.09 -3.78
C SER A 231 -19.79 14.70 -3.72
N CYS A 232 -18.81 14.49 -2.85
CA CYS A 232 -18.20 13.17 -2.64
C CYS A 232 -19.20 12.13 -2.10
N LYS A 233 -20.07 12.53 -1.16
CA LYS A 233 -21.17 11.69 -0.66
C LYS A 233 -22.14 11.30 -1.78
N GLU A 234 -22.47 12.25 -2.65
CA GLU A 234 -23.40 12.03 -3.76
C GLU A 234 -22.82 11.09 -4.84
N PHE A 235 -21.57 11.30 -5.26
CA PHE A 235 -21.02 10.63 -6.44
C PHE A 235 -20.10 9.45 -6.15
N PHE A 236 -19.48 9.41 -4.97
CA PHE A 236 -18.46 8.42 -4.62
C PHE A 236 -18.81 7.64 -3.35
N GLN A 237 -20.04 7.79 -2.83
CA GLN A 237 -20.51 7.08 -1.63
C GLN A 237 -19.55 7.27 -0.45
N TYR A 238 -18.97 8.47 -0.34
CA TYR A 238 -18.05 8.80 0.74
C TYR A 238 -18.75 8.68 2.10
N GLU A 239 -18.07 8.03 3.04
CA GLU A 239 -18.53 7.85 4.41
C GLU A 239 -17.56 8.55 5.35
N GLU A 240 -18.08 9.44 6.20
CA GLU A 240 -17.27 10.18 7.15
C GLU A 240 -16.80 9.28 8.30
N PRO A 241 -15.57 9.46 8.80
CA PRO A 241 -15.12 8.78 10.00
C PRO A 241 -16.03 9.09 11.20
N HIS A 242 -16.37 8.07 11.97
CA HIS A 242 -17.09 8.21 13.23
C HIS A 242 -16.13 8.66 14.33
N LYS A 243 -16.43 9.81 14.94
CA LYS A 243 -15.70 10.30 16.12
C LYS A 243 -16.11 9.49 17.35
N ILE A 244 -15.13 8.88 18.01
CA ILE A 244 -15.30 8.17 19.28
C ILE A 244 -14.84 9.09 20.40
N GLU A 245 -15.79 9.56 21.22
CA GLU A 245 -15.48 10.39 22.38
C GLU A 245 -14.97 9.51 23.52
N LEU A 246 -13.74 9.77 23.97
CA LEU A 246 -13.04 8.97 24.99
C LEU A 246 -13.30 9.51 26.40
N ASN A 247 -13.65 10.79 26.52
CA ASN A 247 -14.04 11.46 27.75
C ASN A 247 -14.85 12.74 27.47
N GLU A 248 -15.39 13.34 28.53
CA GLU A 248 -16.12 14.61 28.50
C GLU A 248 -15.23 15.83 28.20
N SER A 249 -13.90 15.69 28.30
CA SER A 249 -12.94 16.76 28.04
C SER A 249 -12.67 16.98 26.55
N GLY A 250 -13.22 16.12 25.68
CA GLY A 250 -13.13 16.23 24.23
C GLY A 250 -12.04 15.38 23.58
N ASP A 251 -11.31 14.55 24.34
CA ASP A 251 -10.37 13.58 23.77
C ASP A 251 -11.13 12.59 22.90
N CYS A 252 -10.62 12.32 21.70
CA CYS A 252 -11.30 11.44 20.75
C CYS A 252 -10.33 10.61 19.90
N GLY A 253 -10.84 9.49 19.41
CA GLY A 253 -10.31 8.75 18.26
C GLY A 253 -11.32 8.78 17.12
N TYR A 254 -10.92 8.31 15.94
CA TYR A 254 -11.82 8.18 14.79
C TYR A 254 -11.78 6.77 14.24
N ILE A 255 -12.96 6.23 13.93
CA ILE A 255 -13.13 4.92 13.31
C ILE A 255 -13.82 5.10 11.97
N ILE A 256 -13.27 4.47 10.94
CA ILE A 256 -13.85 4.47 9.60
C ILE A 256 -14.98 3.42 9.60
N PRO A 257 -16.19 3.73 9.07
CA PRO A 257 -17.30 2.79 9.03
C PRO A 257 -17.00 1.58 8.13
N ILE A 258 -16.33 0.56 8.70
CA ILE A 258 -15.77 -0.58 7.96
C ILE A 258 -16.86 -1.37 7.21
N LYS A 259 -18.04 -1.54 7.82
CA LYS A 259 -19.21 -2.18 7.21
C LYS A 259 -19.57 -1.54 5.87
N LYS A 260 -19.76 -0.23 5.86
CA LYS A 260 -20.11 0.51 4.65
C LYS A 260 -18.95 0.58 3.67
N SER A 261 -17.73 0.71 4.16
CA SER A 261 -16.53 0.77 3.32
C SER A 261 -16.34 -0.53 2.53
N ILE A 262 -16.45 -1.68 3.20
CA ILE A 262 -16.41 -3.01 2.56
C ILE A 262 -17.62 -3.19 1.64
N GLN A 263 -18.83 -2.79 2.07
CA GLN A 263 -20.02 -2.88 1.24
C GLN A 263 -19.84 -2.11 -0.09
N ASN A 264 -19.32 -0.89 -0.03
CA ASN A 264 -19.05 -0.06 -1.22
C ASN A 264 -17.95 -0.68 -2.09
N PHE A 265 -16.91 -1.26 -1.48
CA PHE A 265 -15.85 -1.96 -2.21
C PHE A 265 -16.38 -3.21 -2.93
N LEU A 266 -17.18 -4.04 -2.27
CA LEU A 266 -17.76 -5.26 -2.83
C LEU A 266 -18.91 -5.02 -3.80
N ASN A 267 -19.55 -3.85 -3.76
CA ASN A 267 -20.56 -3.45 -4.74
C ASN A 267 -19.95 -3.09 -6.11
N LYS A 268 -18.62 -2.95 -6.21
CA LYS A 268 -17.95 -2.76 -7.51
C LYS A 268 -18.12 -4.03 -8.35
N PRO A 269 -18.37 -3.91 -9.67
CA PRO A 269 -18.41 -5.05 -10.57
C PRO A 269 -17.15 -5.91 -10.43
N ASP A 270 -17.30 -7.22 -10.61
CA ASP A 270 -16.22 -8.21 -10.68
C ASP A 270 -15.43 -8.47 -9.39
N VAL A 271 -15.51 -7.61 -8.35
CA VAL A 271 -14.74 -7.81 -7.11
C VAL A 271 -15.11 -9.10 -6.40
N ILE A 272 -16.41 -9.40 -6.29
CA ILE A 272 -16.87 -10.64 -5.66
C ILE A 272 -16.45 -11.85 -6.48
N ASP A 273 -16.63 -11.78 -7.80
CA ASP A 273 -16.28 -12.88 -8.71
C ASP A 273 -14.78 -13.16 -8.65
N LEU A 274 -13.96 -12.12 -8.56
CA LEU A 274 -12.53 -12.19 -8.35
C LEU A 274 -12.17 -12.88 -7.02
N LEU A 275 -12.81 -12.49 -5.91
CA LEU A 275 -12.60 -13.12 -4.60
C LEU A 275 -12.98 -14.60 -4.64
N VAL A 276 -14.17 -14.92 -5.14
CA VAL A 276 -14.68 -16.30 -5.22
C VAL A 276 -13.81 -17.16 -6.13
N LYS A 277 -13.37 -16.62 -7.28
CA LYS A 277 -12.45 -17.29 -8.20
C LYS A 277 -11.13 -17.63 -7.49
N ASN A 278 -10.52 -16.65 -6.83
CA ASN A 278 -9.24 -16.83 -6.12
C ASN A 278 -9.34 -17.88 -5.00
N ILE A 279 -10.42 -17.84 -4.20
CA ILE A 279 -10.68 -18.83 -3.15
C ILE A 279 -10.78 -20.24 -3.75
N ASN A 280 -11.58 -20.41 -4.82
CA ASN A 280 -11.78 -21.71 -5.45
C ASN A 280 -10.49 -22.26 -6.07
N GLU A 281 -9.71 -21.43 -6.77
CA GLU A 281 -8.41 -21.81 -7.34
C GLU A 281 -7.42 -22.24 -6.26
N THR A 282 -7.38 -21.52 -5.13
CA THR A 282 -6.54 -21.87 -3.98
C THR A 282 -6.95 -23.22 -3.40
N ILE A 283 -8.25 -23.45 -3.15
CA ILE A 283 -8.78 -24.73 -2.61
C ILE A 283 -8.47 -25.90 -3.55
N LEU A 284 -8.58 -25.70 -4.87
CA LEU A 284 -8.27 -26.74 -5.85
C LEU A 284 -6.78 -27.08 -5.87
N THR A 285 -5.92 -26.08 -5.67
CA THR A 285 -4.46 -26.27 -5.66
C THR A 285 -4.00 -27.03 -4.42
N THR A 286 -4.45 -26.63 -3.23
CA THR A 286 -4.09 -27.28 -1.95
C THR A 286 -4.68 -28.68 -1.80
N LYS A 287 -5.74 -29.01 -2.53
CA LYS A 287 -6.24 -30.39 -2.65
C LYS A 287 -5.33 -31.30 -3.49
N LYS A 288 -4.63 -30.74 -4.47
CA LYS A 288 -3.71 -31.49 -5.34
C LYS A 288 -2.36 -31.69 -4.69
N ASP A 289 -1.89 -30.70 -3.93
CA ASP A 289 -0.61 -30.73 -3.24
C ASP A 289 -0.80 -30.34 -1.77
N LYS A 290 -0.60 -31.31 -0.88
CA LYS A 290 -0.76 -31.14 0.57
C LYS A 290 0.52 -30.61 1.23
N ASP A 291 1.62 -30.52 0.50
CA ASP A 291 2.89 -30.02 1.00
C ASP A 291 3.01 -28.49 0.84
N LEU A 292 2.03 -27.85 0.19
CA LEU A 292 1.96 -26.40 0.00
C LEU A 292 0.96 -25.75 0.96
N LEU A 293 1.40 -24.63 1.55
CA LEU A 293 0.54 -23.67 2.24
C LEU A 293 0.53 -22.36 1.44
N LEU A 294 -0.61 -21.99 0.88
CA LEU A 294 -0.80 -20.85 -0.01
C LEU A 294 -1.46 -19.66 0.68
N THR A 295 -2.40 -19.90 1.60
CA THR A 295 -3.20 -18.87 2.25
C THR A 295 -3.42 -19.17 3.73
N TYR A 296 -4.13 -18.29 4.43
CA TYR A 296 -4.60 -18.59 5.78
C TYR A 296 -5.56 -19.78 5.80
N ARG A 297 -6.38 -19.97 4.75
CA ARG A 297 -7.49 -20.96 4.70
C ARG A 297 -7.05 -22.41 4.81
N ASP A 298 -5.87 -22.72 4.27
CA ASP A 298 -5.26 -24.05 4.27
C ASP A 298 -4.31 -24.26 5.46
N GLY A 299 -4.07 -23.22 6.26
CA GLY A 299 -3.37 -23.31 7.53
C GLY A 299 -4.22 -23.91 8.66
N THR A 300 -3.57 -24.53 9.64
CA THR A 300 -4.23 -25.08 10.83
C THR A 300 -4.93 -24.01 11.67
N ALA A 301 -4.49 -22.75 11.58
CA ALA A 301 -5.14 -21.62 12.23
C ALA A 301 -6.57 -21.38 11.71
N ALA A 302 -6.83 -21.56 10.41
CA ALA A 302 -8.17 -21.43 9.85
C ALA A 302 -9.11 -22.53 10.35
N ALA A 303 -8.62 -23.76 10.50
CA ALA A 303 -9.41 -24.89 10.99
C ALA A 303 -9.90 -24.69 12.44
N THR A 304 -9.23 -23.85 13.22
CA THR A 304 -9.59 -23.52 14.61
C THR A 304 -10.27 -22.15 14.74
N ASN A 305 -10.54 -21.47 13.62
CA ASN A 305 -11.21 -20.19 13.61
C ASN A 305 -12.73 -20.36 13.77
N LYS A 306 -13.26 -19.91 14.92
CA LYS A 306 -14.68 -20.05 15.27
C LYS A 306 -15.66 -19.46 14.24
N SER A 307 -15.25 -18.40 13.53
CA SER A 307 -16.09 -17.78 12.49
C SER A 307 -16.15 -18.64 11.23
N LEU A 308 -15.01 -19.21 10.82
CA LEU A 308 -14.95 -20.14 9.68
C LEU A 308 -15.59 -21.50 10.00
N GLU A 309 -15.51 -21.96 11.25
CA GLU A 309 -16.21 -23.17 11.71
C GLU A 309 -17.73 -23.02 11.53
N LYS A 310 -18.28 -21.85 11.90
CA LYS A 310 -19.71 -21.56 11.74
C LYS A 310 -20.10 -21.34 10.28
N ASN A 311 -19.26 -20.66 9.50
CA ASN A 311 -19.50 -20.42 8.09
C ASN A 311 -18.18 -20.39 7.30
N ILE A 312 -17.87 -21.50 6.64
CA ILE A 312 -16.65 -21.71 5.87
C ILE A 312 -16.51 -20.74 4.67
N ASN A 313 -17.64 -20.23 4.17
CA ASN A 313 -17.69 -19.30 3.04
C ASN A 313 -17.51 -17.83 3.47
N SER A 314 -17.22 -17.57 4.76
CA SER A 314 -16.96 -16.21 5.22
C SER A 314 -15.67 -15.66 4.61
N PHE A 315 -15.68 -14.41 4.15
CA PHE A 315 -14.49 -13.75 3.63
C PHE A 315 -13.52 -13.38 4.76
N LEU A 316 -12.24 -13.57 4.52
CA LEU A 316 -11.19 -13.33 5.50
C LEU A 316 -10.85 -11.85 5.58
N LEU A 317 -10.76 -11.35 6.81
CA LEU A 317 -10.39 -9.97 7.10
C LEU A 317 -9.20 -9.95 8.06
N GLN A 318 -8.13 -9.33 7.60
CA GLN A 318 -6.90 -9.11 8.34
C GLN A 318 -6.83 -7.68 8.84
N LEU A 319 -6.31 -7.50 10.05
CA LEU A 319 -5.92 -6.19 10.56
C LEU A 319 -4.39 -6.04 10.59
N TYR A 320 -3.96 -4.79 10.47
CA TYR A 320 -2.58 -4.39 10.69
C TYR A 320 -2.55 -3.13 11.56
N SER A 321 -1.60 -3.03 12.49
CA SER A 321 -1.41 -1.85 13.34
C SER A 321 -0.01 -1.31 13.15
N ASP A 322 0.07 0.01 13.01
CA ASP A 322 1.32 0.75 12.95
C ASP A 322 1.16 2.10 13.66
N ASP A 323 2.25 2.63 14.19
CA ASP A 323 2.24 3.96 14.77
C ASP A 323 3.08 4.94 13.95
N VAL A 324 2.49 6.08 13.58
CA VAL A 324 3.15 7.10 12.76
C VAL A 324 3.33 8.41 13.55
N SER A 325 4.52 8.98 13.51
CA SER A 325 4.80 10.32 14.06
C SER A 325 4.58 11.39 13.01
N VAL A 326 3.64 12.32 13.25
CA VAL A 326 3.27 13.40 12.32
C VAL A 326 4.15 14.65 12.48
N THR A 327 5.03 14.67 13.48
CA THR A 327 5.99 15.76 13.74
C THR A 327 7.39 15.36 13.34
N ASN A 328 8.30 16.35 13.25
CA ASN A 328 9.71 16.10 12.99
C ASN A 328 10.23 14.93 13.86
N PRO A 329 10.72 13.83 13.25
CA PRO A 329 11.19 12.67 13.98
C PRO A 329 12.41 12.96 14.85
N ILE A 330 13.06 14.11 14.62
CA ILE A 330 14.25 14.57 15.35
C ILE A 330 13.84 15.74 16.25
N GLY A 331 13.78 15.50 17.56
CA GLY A 331 13.57 16.54 18.56
C GLY A 331 12.94 16.03 19.88
N PRO A 332 12.91 16.87 20.93
CA PRO A 332 12.38 16.50 22.25
C PRO A 332 10.87 16.18 22.25
N LYS A 333 10.15 16.55 21.18
CA LYS A 333 8.70 16.37 21.03
C LYS A 333 8.30 15.30 20.01
N LYS A 334 9.26 14.49 19.54
CA LYS A 334 9.06 13.49 18.46
C LYS A 334 7.90 12.51 18.73
N ASP A 335 7.61 12.23 20.01
CA ASP A 335 6.57 11.28 20.43
C ASP A 335 5.30 11.96 20.97
N GLU A 336 5.23 13.31 21.03
CA GLU A 336 4.06 14.03 21.57
C GLU A 336 2.81 13.86 20.69
N LYS A 337 3.00 13.70 19.37
CA LYS A 337 1.94 13.61 18.37
C LYS A 337 1.99 12.32 17.56
N LYS A 338 2.39 11.22 18.20
CA LYS A 338 2.40 9.88 17.61
C LYS A 338 0.97 9.35 17.48
N LEU A 339 0.56 8.92 16.30
CA LEU A 339 -0.76 8.37 16.01
C LEU A 339 -0.69 6.85 15.91
N SER A 340 -1.61 6.16 16.57
CA SER A 340 -1.83 4.73 16.37
C SER A 340 -2.86 4.53 15.28
N LEU A 341 -2.46 3.83 14.22
CA LEU A 341 -3.23 3.56 13.02
C LEU A 341 -3.54 2.07 12.94
N PHE A 342 -4.80 1.77 12.64
CA PHE A 342 -5.26 0.42 12.40
C PHE A 342 -5.80 0.34 10.97
N TYR A 343 -5.32 -0.63 10.22
CA TYR A 343 -5.69 -0.89 8.84
C TYR A 343 -6.38 -2.24 8.73
N TYR A 344 -7.13 -2.44 7.65
CA TYR A 344 -7.69 -3.72 7.29
C TYR A 344 -7.46 -4.04 5.81
N ILE A 345 -7.37 -5.34 5.52
CA ILE A 345 -7.24 -5.90 4.17
C ILE A 345 -8.20 -7.08 4.06
N LEU A 346 -8.82 -7.25 2.88
CA LEU A 346 -9.52 -8.49 2.55
C LEU A 346 -8.49 -9.52 2.09
N ASP A 347 -8.27 -10.54 2.92
CA ASP A 347 -7.18 -11.50 2.76
C ASP A 347 -7.40 -12.44 1.55
N ASP A 348 -8.67 -12.60 1.15
CA ASP A 348 -9.07 -13.42 0.00
C ASP A 348 -8.83 -12.75 -1.36
N LEU A 349 -8.36 -11.50 -1.39
CA LEU A 349 -7.95 -10.86 -2.64
C LEU A 349 -6.78 -11.64 -3.28
N PRO A 350 -6.72 -11.74 -4.62
CA PRO A 350 -5.57 -12.32 -5.30
C PRO A 350 -4.27 -11.68 -4.82
N PRO A 351 -3.18 -12.45 -4.60
CA PRO A 351 -1.96 -11.94 -3.98
C PRO A 351 -1.41 -10.66 -4.60
N ILE A 352 -1.42 -10.56 -5.94
CA ILE A 352 -0.94 -9.38 -6.69
C ILE A 352 -1.76 -8.13 -6.32
N ILE A 353 -3.08 -8.26 -6.21
CA ILE A 353 -3.97 -7.14 -5.89
C ILE A 353 -3.88 -6.83 -4.39
N ARG A 354 -3.82 -7.87 -3.54
CA ARG A 354 -3.67 -7.74 -2.09
C ARG A 354 -2.39 -6.98 -1.71
N SER A 355 -1.32 -7.10 -2.50
CA SER A 355 -0.06 -6.36 -2.30
C SER A 355 -0.08 -4.89 -2.71
N LEU A 356 -1.13 -4.42 -3.40
CA LEU A 356 -1.24 -3.01 -3.78
C LEU A 356 -1.61 -2.15 -2.57
N LEU A 357 -1.01 -0.97 -2.47
CA LEU A 357 -1.35 0.00 -1.41
C LEU A 357 -2.84 0.36 -1.40
N ASN A 358 -3.47 0.40 -2.57
CA ASN A 358 -4.92 0.68 -2.71
C ASN A 358 -5.82 -0.40 -2.11
N SER A 359 -5.28 -1.58 -1.77
CA SER A 359 -6.01 -2.66 -1.10
C SER A 359 -5.90 -2.59 0.43
N ILE A 360 -5.09 -1.67 0.96
CA ILE A 360 -4.91 -1.44 2.40
C ILE A 360 -5.77 -0.26 2.82
N SER A 361 -6.81 -0.54 3.61
CA SER A 361 -7.78 0.48 4.01
C SER A 361 -7.62 0.86 5.48
N LEU A 362 -7.70 2.15 5.80
CA LEU A 362 -7.67 2.61 7.20
C LEU A 362 -8.98 2.22 7.91
N PHE A 363 -8.85 1.63 9.10
CA PHE A 363 -9.97 1.28 9.98
C PHE A 363 -10.10 2.24 11.16
N GLY A 364 -8.99 2.65 11.77
CA GLY A 364 -9.04 3.53 12.93
C GLY A 364 -7.77 4.34 13.15
N ILE A 365 -7.93 5.51 13.76
CA ILE A 365 -6.87 6.42 14.12
C ILE A 365 -7.12 6.99 15.52
N CYS A 366 -6.09 6.96 16.37
CA CYS A 366 -6.14 7.59 17.69
C CYS A 366 -4.77 8.16 18.05
N LEU A 367 -4.74 9.20 18.87
CA LEU A 367 -3.48 9.70 19.44
C LEU A 367 -2.94 8.65 20.44
N SER A 368 -1.74 8.13 20.20
CA SER A 368 -1.16 6.99 20.95
C SER A 368 -1.12 7.26 22.46
N LYS A 369 -0.86 8.51 22.86
CA LYS A 369 -0.84 8.93 24.26
C LYS A 369 -2.20 8.70 24.96
N LEU A 370 -3.31 8.87 24.25
CA LEU A 370 -4.66 8.65 24.82
C LEU A 370 -4.91 7.17 25.12
N LEU A 371 -4.33 6.27 24.32
CA LEU A 371 -4.42 4.80 24.52
C LEU A 371 -3.58 4.28 25.68
N THR A 372 -2.81 5.13 26.37
CA THR A 372 -2.14 4.79 27.63
C THR A 372 -3.10 4.80 28.82
N ASN A 373 -4.21 5.53 28.72
CA ASN A 373 -5.27 5.50 29.72
C ASN A 373 -6.15 4.25 29.50
N PRO A 374 -6.26 3.34 30.49
CA PRO A 374 -7.04 2.11 30.33
C PRO A 374 -8.51 2.31 29.95
N SER A 375 -9.15 3.38 30.44
CA SER A 375 -10.55 3.67 30.13
C SER A 375 -10.73 4.14 28.69
N HIS A 376 -9.87 5.05 28.22
CA HIS A 376 -9.89 5.52 26.82
C HIS A 376 -9.61 4.35 25.87
N ARG A 377 -8.58 3.56 26.19
CA ARG A 377 -8.18 2.37 25.44
C ARG A 377 -9.35 1.40 25.28
N ARG A 378 -10.05 1.11 26.38
CA ARG A 378 -11.23 0.24 26.39
C ARG A 378 -12.34 0.78 25.48
N ILE A 379 -12.74 2.04 25.64
CA ILE A 379 -13.82 2.66 24.84
C ILE A 379 -13.50 2.58 23.33
N TYR A 380 -12.27 2.92 22.97
CA TYR A 380 -11.82 2.93 21.58
C TYR A 380 -11.85 1.54 20.95
N PHE A 381 -11.25 0.54 21.60
CA PHE A 381 -11.20 -0.82 21.06
C PHE A 381 -12.57 -1.53 21.11
N GLU A 382 -13.42 -1.26 22.10
CA GLU A 382 -14.79 -1.79 22.12
C GLU A 382 -15.57 -1.34 20.88
N ALA A 383 -15.43 -0.08 20.46
CA ALA A 383 -16.07 0.42 19.24
C ALA A 383 -15.58 -0.31 17.98
N MET A 384 -14.26 -0.55 17.85
CA MET A 384 -13.69 -1.32 16.74
C MET A 384 -14.17 -2.78 16.73
N ILE A 385 -14.16 -3.43 17.91
CA ILE A 385 -14.54 -4.83 18.08
C ILE A 385 -16.01 -5.03 17.74
N ASN A 386 -16.89 -4.10 18.12
CA ASN A 386 -18.32 -4.18 17.79
C ASN A 386 -18.53 -4.21 16.28
N ASP A 387 -17.87 -3.33 15.53
CA ASP A 387 -17.98 -3.29 14.07
C ASP A 387 -17.50 -4.59 13.41
N LEU A 388 -16.38 -5.15 13.88
CA LEU A 388 -15.86 -6.43 13.40
C LEU A 388 -16.77 -7.61 13.78
N ASN A 389 -17.27 -7.66 15.01
CA ASN A 389 -18.18 -8.71 15.46
C ASN A 389 -19.49 -8.69 14.69
N GLU A 390 -20.02 -7.51 14.34
CA GLU A 390 -21.18 -7.40 13.48
C GLU A 390 -20.91 -7.95 12.07
N LEU A 391 -19.75 -7.66 11.47
CA LEU A 391 -19.35 -8.26 10.19
C LEU A 391 -19.27 -9.80 10.27
N GLN A 392 -18.81 -10.35 11.38
CA GLN A 392 -18.71 -11.81 11.56
C GLN A 392 -20.05 -12.48 11.86
N THR A 393 -20.94 -11.82 12.61
CA THR A 393 -22.20 -12.43 13.09
C THR A 393 -23.40 -12.10 12.22
N GLN A 394 -23.51 -10.84 11.80
CA GLN A 394 -24.61 -10.34 10.99
C GLN A 394 -24.21 -10.28 9.52
N GLY A 395 -22.94 -10.06 9.18
CA GLY A 395 -22.52 -9.93 7.79
C GLY A 395 -23.09 -8.70 7.07
N LEU A 396 -22.96 -8.68 5.75
CA LEU A 396 -23.38 -7.59 4.86
C LEU A 396 -24.37 -8.09 3.81
N THR A 397 -25.29 -7.21 3.41
CA THR A 397 -26.16 -7.42 2.25
C THR A 397 -25.74 -6.45 1.15
N LEU A 398 -25.53 -6.94 -0.06
CA LEU A 398 -25.13 -6.11 -1.19
C LEU A 398 -26.34 -5.66 -1.99
N SER A 399 -26.20 -4.56 -2.74
CA SER A 399 -27.30 -4.05 -3.59
C SER A 399 -27.57 -4.93 -4.81
N THR A 400 -26.56 -5.68 -5.24
CA THR A 400 -26.57 -6.49 -6.47
C THR A 400 -26.97 -7.96 -6.22
N GLY A 401 -27.13 -8.39 -4.98
CA GLY A 401 -27.34 -9.79 -4.62
C GLY A 401 -28.43 -10.01 -3.57
N THR A 402 -28.96 -11.24 -3.54
CA THR A 402 -29.99 -11.65 -2.56
C THR A 402 -29.40 -12.31 -1.31
N GLY A 403 -28.09 -12.62 -1.33
CA GLY A 403 -27.39 -13.33 -0.25
C GLY A 403 -26.72 -12.40 0.78
N ARG A 404 -26.52 -12.94 1.98
CA ARG A 404 -25.80 -12.28 3.07
C ARG A 404 -24.37 -12.80 3.14
N LEU A 405 -23.41 -11.89 2.97
CA LEU A 405 -21.98 -12.18 3.02
C LEU A 405 -21.47 -12.06 4.46
N HIS A 406 -20.75 -13.05 4.96
CA HIS A 406 -20.16 -13.02 6.29
C HIS A 406 -18.65 -12.87 6.20
N PHE A 407 -18.05 -12.42 7.29
CA PHE A 407 -16.61 -12.24 7.38
C PHE A 407 -16.05 -13.06 8.53
N ALA A 408 -14.76 -13.37 8.46
CA ALA A 408 -14.02 -14.01 9.53
C ALA A 408 -12.73 -13.21 9.75
N PHE A 409 -12.56 -12.70 10.97
CA PHE A 409 -11.30 -12.13 11.36
C PHE A 409 -10.25 -13.24 11.47
N ASN A 410 -9.09 -13.06 10.84
CA ASN A 410 -8.02 -14.07 10.85
C ASN A 410 -6.88 -13.71 11.81
N LEU A 411 -6.25 -12.54 11.64
CA LEU A 411 -5.08 -12.10 12.38
C LEU A 411 -4.98 -10.56 12.47
N LEU A 412 -4.21 -10.10 13.46
CA LEU A 412 -3.82 -8.71 13.67
C LEU A 412 -2.29 -8.67 13.69
N ALA A 413 -1.70 -8.24 12.57
CA ALA A 413 -0.27 -8.02 12.47
C ALA A 413 0.10 -6.65 13.06
N ALA A 414 1.28 -6.55 13.66
CA ALA A 414 1.83 -5.31 14.20
C ALA A 414 3.33 -5.50 14.46
N ASP A 415 4.05 -4.40 14.64
CA ASP A 415 5.42 -4.46 15.16
C ASP A 415 5.46 -5.19 16.53
N ASN A 416 6.65 -5.60 16.97
CA ASN A 416 6.79 -6.34 18.21
C ASN A 416 6.25 -5.64 19.46
N LEU A 417 6.46 -4.33 19.55
CA LEU A 417 6.07 -3.54 20.70
C LEU A 417 4.55 -3.40 20.78
N ALA A 418 3.93 -3.08 19.66
CA ALA A 418 2.50 -2.96 19.47
C ALA A 418 1.80 -4.32 19.62
N ALA A 419 2.32 -5.39 19.02
CA ALA A 419 1.77 -6.75 19.17
C ALA A 419 1.77 -7.19 20.65
N ASN A 420 2.87 -6.96 21.37
CA ASN A 420 2.92 -7.25 22.81
C ASN A 420 1.95 -6.37 23.59
N ASP A 421 1.84 -5.08 23.26
CA ASP A 421 0.88 -4.19 23.91
C ASP A 421 -0.56 -4.69 23.70
N LEU A 422 -0.97 -4.88 22.45
CA LEU A 422 -2.31 -5.33 22.06
C LEU A 422 -2.66 -6.70 22.65
N GLY A 423 -1.67 -7.60 22.77
CA GLY A 423 -1.83 -8.90 23.40
C GLY A 423 -1.89 -8.89 24.93
N GLY A 424 -1.61 -7.75 25.57
CA GLY A 424 -1.55 -7.63 27.03
C GLY A 424 -0.26 -8.21 27.64
N PHE A 425 0.81 -8.33 26.85
CA PHE A 425 2.12 -8.81 27.28
C PHE A 425 3.04 -7.65 27.72
N GLN A 426 4.15 -8.01 28.37
CA GLN A 426 5.18 -7.06 28.73
C GLN A 426 5.85 -6.48 27.50
N LYS A 427 6.17 -5.18 27.56
CA LYS A 427 6.79 -4.42 26.48
C LYS A 427 8.30 -4.26 26.61
N ASN A 428 8.88 -4.83 27.66
CA ASN A 428 10.32 -4.84 27.87
C ASN A 428 10.92 -6.12 27.28
N PHE A 429 11.76 -5.96 26.27
CA PHE A 429 12.44 -7.06 25.57
C PHE A 429 13.80 -7.42 26.16
N ASN A 430 14.27 -6.64 27.13
CA ASN A 430 15.60 -6.79 27.74
C ASN A 430 15.57 -7.46 29.13
N ASN A 431 14.42 -7.94 29.58
CA ASN A 431 14.25 -8.60 30.88
C ASN A 431 12.97 -9.45 30.93
N GLY A 432 12.86 -10.37 31.88
CA GLY A 432 11.65 -11.13 32.17
C GLY A 432 11.25 -12.07 31.02
N TYR A 433 9.95 -12.19 30.76
CA TYR A 433 9.39 -13.10 29.76
C TYR A 433 8.91 -12.32 28.53
N PHE A 434 9.83 -12.07 27.60
CA PHE A 434 9.64 -11.12 26.50
C PHE A 434 8.89 -11.69 25.29
N CYS A 435 8.82 -13.01 25.14
CA CYS A 435 8.19 -13.66 24.01
C CYS A 435 6.67 -13.84 24.24
N ARG A 436 5.86 -13.45 23.25
CA ARG A 436 4.40 -13.69 23.24
C ARG A 436 4.01 -15.13 22.89
N MET A 437 4.90 -15.91 22.29
CA MET A 437 4.61 -17.27 21.82
C MET A 437 5.13 -18.37 22.75
N CYS A 438 6.13 -18.10 23.58
CA CYS A 438 6.70 -19.07 24.51
C CYS A 438 6.96 -18.46 25.89
N ASN A 439 7.23 -19.31 26.87
CA ASN A 439 7.53 -18.91 28.25
C ASN A 439 9.04 -18.77 28.52
N ILE A 440 9.85 -18.46 27.50
CA ILE A 440 11.29 -18.27 27.69
C ILE A 440 11.55 -17.01 28.52
N SER A 441 12.40 -17.14 29.53
CA SER A 441 12.96 -16.01 30.27
C SER A 441 14.15 -15.43 29.50
N TYR A 442 14.34 -14.12 29.59
CA TYR A 442 15.47 -13.40 29.03
C TYR A 442 16.82 -13.99 29.44
N THR A 443 16.91 -14.60 30.63
CA THR A 443 18.11 -15.31 31.11
C THR A 443 18.56 -16.45 30.20
N TYR A 444 17.65 -17.03 29.42
CA TYR A 444 17.90 -18.17 28.55
C TYR A 444 17.90 -17.82 27.06
N LYS A 445 17.82 -16.53 26.70
CA LYS A 445 17.68 -16.08 25.30
C LYS A 445 18.80 -16.52 24.35
N SER A 446 19.99 -16.78 24.90
CA SER A 446 21.21 -17.10 24.13
C SER A 446 21.44 -18.61 23.98
N ILE A 447 20.59 -19.44 24.57
CA ILE A 447 20.74 -20.89 24.46
C ILE A 447 20.16 -21.31 23.10
N PRO A 448 20.91 -22.13 22.31
CA PRO A 448 20.44 -22.63 21.03
C PRO A 448 19.07 -23.30 21.13
N LEU A 449 18.24 -23.10 20.10
CA LEU A 449 16.87 -23.64 20.06
C LEU A 449 16.84 -25.19 20.17
N THR A 450 17.92 -25.87 19.77
CA THR A 450 18.07 -27.33 19.84
C THR A 450 18.22 -27.86 21.27
N ASP A 451 18.66 -27.00 22.19
CA ASP A 451 19.07 -27.40 23.54
C ASP A 451 18.02 -27.05 24.60
N ILE A 452 16.91 -26.41 24.19
CA ILE A 452 15.77 -26.08 25.04
C ILE A 452 14.50 -26.73 24.50
N SER A 453 13.83 -27.52 25.33
CA SER A 453 12.41 -27.82 25.12
C SER A 453 11.61 -26.54 25.41
N PHE A 454 11.23 -25.78 24.38
CA PHE A 454 10.38 -24.60 24.59
C PHE A 454 9.02 -25.03 25.12
N LEU A 455 8.61 -24.44 26.23
CA LEU A 455 7.21 -24.46 26.62
C LEU A 455 6.49 -23.36 25.82
N LEU A 456 6.05 -23.71 24.61
CA LEU A 456 5.13 -22.89 23.84
C LEU A 456 3.90 -22.59 24.69
N ARG A 457 3.38 -21.36 24.57
CA ARG A 457 2.13 -21.01 25.20
C ARG A 457 1.00 -21.72 24.47
N SER A 458 0.12 -22.36 25.23
CA SER A 458 -1.20 -22.78 24.76
C SER A 458 -2.26 -21.80 25.25
N GLU A 459 -3.42 -21.75 24.58
CA GLU A 459 -4.57 -20.96 25.04
C GLU A 459 -4.92 -21.29 26.50
N LYS A 460 -4.95 -22.58 26.85
CA LYS A 460 -5.19 -23.04 28.23
C LYS A 460 -4.17 -22.50 29.23
N SER A 461 -2.88 -22.52 28.89
CA SER A 461 -1.83 -21.97 29.77
C SER A 461 -1.94 -20.46 29.90
N TYR A 462 -2.23 -19.75 28.80
CA TYR A 462 -2.43 -18.31 28.77
C TYR A 462 -3.59 -17.91 29.69
N GLU A 463 -4.75 -18.55 29.57
CA GLU A 463 -5.92 -18.26 30.41
C GLU A 463 -5.66 -18.52 31.90
N ASN A 464 -4.93 -19.59 32.23
CA ASN A 464 -4.54 -19.85 33.62
C ASN A 464 -3.65 -18.72 34.18
N TYR A 465 -2.63 -18.32 33.43
CA TYR A 465 -1.73 -17.24 33.86
C TYR A 465 -2.44 -15.89 33.93
N LEU A 466 -3.31 -15.59 32.96
CA LEU A 466 -4.13 -14.38 32.95
C LEU A 466 -5.02 -14.31 34.19
N ASN A 467 -5.70 -15.40 34.56
CA ASN A 467 -6.51 -15.44 35.79
C ASN A 467 -5.69 -15.12 37.05
N GLN A 468 -4.45 -15.60 37.14
CA GLN A 468 -3.54 -15.27 38.23
C GLN A 468 -3.11 -13.80 38.21
N VAL A 469 -2.88 -13.23 37.02
CA VAL A 469 -2.58 -11.80 36.85
C VAL A 469 -3.75 -10.95 37.35
N LEU A 470 -4.99 -11.30 37.02
CA LEU A 470 -6.18 -10.54 37.43
C LEU A 470 -6.41 -10.57 38.94
N GLN A 471 -6.05 -11.68 39.60
CA GLN A 471 -6.15 -11.82 41.06
C GLN A 471 -5.02 -11.11 41.79
N SER A 472 -3.78 -11.28 41.34
CA SER A 472 -2.58 -10.79 42.04
C SER A 472 -2.14 -9.38 41.63
N LYS A 473 -2.60 -8.89 40.46
CA LYS A 473 -2.13 -7.68 39.77
C LYS A 473 -0.64 -7.69 39.41
N ASN A 474 0.02 -8.85 39.48
CA ASN A 474 1.41 -9.01 39.12
C ASN A 474 1.53 -9.67 37.74
N SER A 475 2.61 -9.36 37.01
CA SER A 475 2.90 -10.02 35.74
C SER A 475 3.27 -11.49 35.97
N ILE A 476 2.66 -12.39 35.20
CA ILE A 476 2.92 -13.84 35.25
C ILE A 476 3.36 -14.30 33.86
N PHE A 477 4.58 -14.85 33.75
CA PHE A 477 5.19 -15.20 32.46
C PHE A 477 5.06 -14.07 31.44
N GLY A 478 5.22 -12.81 31.84
CA GLY A 478 5.15 -11.66 30.94
C GLY A 478 3.73 -11.24 30.52
N ILE A 479 2.68 -11.92 30.97
CA ILE A 479 1.29 -11.47 30.79
C ILE A 479 0.98 -10.43 31.86
N THR A 480 0.38 -9.30 31.45
CA THR A 480 0.16 -8.13 32.32
C THR A 480 -1.32 -7.71 32.43
N ARG A 481 -2.12 -8.00 31.40
CA ARG A 481 -3.56 -7.68 31.35
C ARG A 481 -4.27 -8.51 30.29
N HIS A 482 -5.58 -8.38 30.20
CA HIS A 482 -6.34 -8.85 29.04
C HIS A 482 -5.83 -8.22 27.76
N SER A 483 -5.82 -8.99 26.67
CA SER A 483 -5.66 -8.44 25.33
C SER A 483 -6.80 -7.48 25.00
N ASP A 484 -6.49 -6.42 24.26
CA ASP A 484 -7.47 -5.40 23.88
C ASP A 484 -8.57 -5.95 22.98
N PHE A 485 -8.26 -6.95 22.17
CA PHE A 485 -9.19 -7.63 21.27
C PHE A 485 -9.78 -8.92 21.85
N SER A 486 -9.72 -9.11 23.17
CA SER A 486 -10.23 -10.33 23.84
C SER A 486 -11.70 -10.66 23.56
N ASN A 487 -12.54 -9.64 23.29
CA ASN A 487 -13.95 -9.81 22.97
C ASN A 487 -14.24 -9.95 21.46
N LEU A 488 -13.21 -9.91 20.61
CA LEU A 488 -13.36 -10.13 19.17
C LEU A 488 -13.56 -11.62 18.89
N ILE A 489 -14.63 -11.97 18.18
CA ILE A 489 -14.92 -13.34 17.79
C ILE A 489 -13.75 -13.88 16.97
N ALA A 490 -13.35 -15.11 17.28
CA ALA A 490 -12.23 -15.80 16.68
C ALA A 490 -10.86 -15.11 16.86
N PHE A 491 -10.72 -14.14 17.77
CA PHE A 491 -9.43 -13.65 18.23
C PHE A 491 -8.93 -14.43 19.46
N HIS A 492 -7.63 -14.74 19.49
CA HIS A 492 -6.93 -15.12 20.73
C HIS A 492 -5.46 -14.71 20.61
N PRO A 493 -4.85 -14.07 21.63
CA PRO A 493 -3.53 -13.44 21.49
C PRO A 493 -2.41 -14.42 21.12
N ILE A 494 -2.53 -15.70 21.47
CA ILE A 494 -1.54 -16.74 21.12
C ILE A 494 -1.59 -17.15 19.64
N ARG A 495 -2.72 -16.98 18.94
CA ARG A 495 -2.86 -17.41 17.53
C ARG A 495 -3.11 -16.26 16.55
N SER A 496 -3.61 -15.13 17.03
CA SER A 496 -4.05 -14.01 16.20
C SER A 496 -3.05 -12.86 16.12
N LEU A 497 -1.89 -12.95 16.80
CA LEU A 497 -0.83 -11.93 16.81
C LEU A 497 0.49 -12.52 16.26
N PRO A 498 0.62 -12.68 14.93
CA PRO A 498 1.81 -13.27 14.33
C PRO A 498 3.06 -12.41 14.53
N PHE A 499 4.22 -12.98 14.22
CA PHE A 499 5.47 -12.24 14.04
C PHE A 499 5.45 -11.46 12.72
N ASP A 500 6.04 -10.28 12.75
CA ASP A 500 6.21 -9.40 11.60
C ASP A 500 7.63 -9.62 11.10
N ILE A 501 7.79 -10.26 9.94
CA ILE A 501 9.12 -10.62 9.44
C ILE A 501 10.04 -9.41 9.25
N MET A 502 9.52 -8.24 8.87
CA MET A 502 10.34 -7.05 8.68
C MET A 502 10.87 -6.53 10.01
N HIS A 503 9.99 -6.40 11.01
CA HIS A 503 10.38 -5.90 12.32
C HIS A 503 11.13 -6.94 13.17
N ASP A 504 10.84 -8.22 12.98
CA ASP A 504 11.45 -9.33 13.73
C ASP A 504 12.81 -9.76 13.14
N PHE A 505 12.95 -9.83 11.81
CA PHE A 505 14.17 -10.29 11.14
C PHE A 505 15.00 -9.15 10.54
N SER A 506 14.38 -8.20 9.84
CA SER A 506 15.13 -7.16 9.12
C SER A 506 15.60 -6.02 10.03
N GLU A 507 14.74 -5.55 10.92
CA GLU A 507 15.06 -4.49 11.90
C GLU A 507 15.48 -5.05 13.25
N GLY A 508 14.84 -6.15 13.66
CA GLY A 508 15.21 -6.91 14.82
C GLY A 508 16.58 -7.54 14.59
N LYS A 509 17.57 -7.14 15.39
CA LYS A 509 18.86 -7.84 15.47
C LYS A 509 18.65 -9.23 16.07
N LEU A 510 18.04 -10.15 15.33
CA LEU A 510 18.39 -11.55 15.45
C LEU A 510 19.84 -11.61 15.00
N HIS A 511 20.76 -11.72 15.97
CA HIS A 511 22.11 -12.16 15.69
C HIS A 511 21.96 -13.55 15.08
N GLU A 512 21.90 -13.64 13.75
CA GLU A 512 22.31 -14.84 13.06
C GLU A 512 23.72 -15.14 13.56
N SER A 513 23.84 -16.14 14.42
CA SER A 513 25.11 -16.78 14.68
C SER A 513 25.45 -17.57 13.41
N THR A 514 25.90 -16.87 12.38
CA THR A 514 26.51 -17.43 11.16
C THR A 514 27.99 -17.71 11.40
N ASP A 515 28.30 -18.35 12.54
CA ASP A 515 29.57 -19.02 12.76
C ASP A 515 29.25 -20.50 13.00
N ALA A 516 29.19 -21.26 11.90
CA ALA A 516 29.28 -22.72 11.87
C ALA A 516 30.51 -23.12 11.06
#